data_AF-A0A412BNU7-F1
#
_entry.id   AF-A0A412BNU7-F1
#
_cell.length_a   1.000
_cell.length_b   1.000
_cell.length_c   1.000
_cell.angle_alpha   90.00
_cell.angle_beta   90.00
_cell.angle_gamma   90.00
#
_symmetry.space_group_name_H-M   'P 1'
#
loop_
_entity.id
_entity.type
_entity.pdbx_description
1 polymer ?
#
loop_
_entity_poly.entity_id
_entity_poly.type
_entity_poly.pdbx_seq_one_letter_code
_entity_poly.pdbx_strand_id
1 'polypeptide(L)' 'METFIKEVMDNSEFTEEQSDYLLTCLERGDKVEDVLYLAKPSLSVEHMERMRKMEQKRRMEATSQKTQKKRYFWEREKH' A
#
# COMPACT_ATOMS: atom_id res chain seq x y z
N MET A 1 9.47 -9.46 -7.94
CA MET A 1 10.15 -8.15 -7.81
C MET A 1 10.77 -7.75 -9.15
N GLU A 2 11.56 -8.61 -9.79
CA GLU A 2 12.17 -8.33 -11.11
C GLU A 2 11.17 -7.94 -12.21
N THR A 3 10.01 -8.62 -12.32
CA THR A 3 8.98 -8.29 -13.33
C THR A 3 8.32 -6.92 -13.08
N PHE A 4 8.13 -6.55 -11.80
CA PHE A 4 7.57 -5.26 -11.41
C PHE A 4 8.54 -4.12 -11.71
N ILE A 5 9.82 -4.29 -11.35
CA ILE A 5 10.88 -3.32 -11.65
C ILE A 5 10.94 -3.13 -13.17
N LYS A 6 10.87 -4.21 -13.95
CA LYS A 6 10.88 -4.13 -15.41
C LYS A 6 9.66 -3.40 -15.97
N GLU A 7 8.44 -3.71 -15.52
CA GLU A 7 7.22 -3.04 -16.02
C GLU A 7 7.08 -1.58 -15.58
N VAL A 8 7.57 -1.19 -14.40
CA VAL A 8 7.48 0.19 -13.90
C VAL A 8 8.66 1.03 -14.39
N MET A 9 9.86 0.46 -14.46
CA MET A 9 11.07 1.17 -14.90
C MET A 9 11.22 1.22 -16.42
N ASP A 10 10.74 0.21 -17.17
CA ASP A 10 10.77 0.23 -18.63
C ASP A 10 9.55 0.98 -19.22
N ASN A 11 8.58 1.39 -18.39
CA ASN A 11 7.46 2.23 -18.83
C ASN A 11 7.86 3.70 -18.90
N SER A 12 7.94 4.24 -20.12
CA SER A 12 8.28 5.65 -20.37
C SER A 12 7.20 6.66 -19.95
N GLU A 13 6.07 6.21 -19.39
CA GLU A 13 4.96 7.07 -19.00
C GLU A 13 5.15 7.70 -17.61
N PHE A 14 6.01 7.13 -16.77
CA PHE A 14 6.33 7.69 -15.46
C PHE A 14 7.47 8.71 -15.55
N THR A 15 7.34 9.80 -14.79
CA THR A 15 8.46 10.72 -14.55
C THR A 15 9.49 10.06 -13.63
N GLU A 16 10.72 10.54 -13.67
CA GLU A 16 11.78 10.10 -12.76
C GLU A 16 11.36 10.20 -11.28
N GLU A 17 10.64 11.28 -10.92
CA GLU A 17 10.11 11.50 -9.57
C GLU A 17 9.06 10.43 -9.19
N GLN A 18 8.18 10.05 -10.11
CA GLN A 18 7.19 8.99 -9.87
C GLN A 18 7.87 7.62 -9.71
N SER A 19 8.85 7.32 -10.55
CA SER A 19 9.61 6.07 -10.47
C SER A 19 10.39 5.95 -9.17
N ASP A 20 11.10 7.02 -8.77
CA ASP A 20 11.85 7.08 -7.51
C ASP A 20 10.93 6.90 -6.29
N TYR A 21 9.76 7.53 -6.32
CA TYR A 21 8.76 7.37 -5.28
C TYR A 21 8.26 5.91 -5.15
N LEU A 22 7.91 5.27 -6.27
CA LEU A 22 7.43 3.88 -6.28
C LEU A 22 8.50 2.88 -5.82
N LEU A 23 9.76 3.11 -6.19
CA LEU A 23 10.91 2.34 -5.68
C LEU A 23 11.07 2.53 -4.16
N THR A 24 11.02 3.77 -3.69
CA THR A 24 11.10 4.10 -2.25
C THR A 24 10.00 3.40 -1.45
N CYS A 25 8.78 3.25 -1.99
CA CYS A 25 7.72 2.48 -1.35
C CYS A 25 8.11 1.00 -1.14
N LEU A 26 8.72 0.36 -2.15
CA LEU A 26 9.18 -1.02 -2.04
C LEU A 26 10.34 -1.17 -1.04
N GLU A 27 11.30 -0.23 -1.04
CA GLU A 27 12.42 -0.22 -0.09
C GLU A 27 11.94 -0.07 1.36
N ARG A 28 10.83 0.66 1.57
CA ARG A 28 10.16 0.78 2.87
C ARG A 28 9.37 -0.48 3.28
N GLY A 29 9.29 -1.49 2.41
CA GLY A 29 8.60 -2.75 2.66
C GLY A 29 7.11 -2.72 2.33
N ASP A 30 6.64 -1.76 1.53
CA ASP A 30 5.27 -1.83 1.01
C ASP A 30 5.11 -3.05 0.11
N LYS A 31 3.93 -3.65 0.13
CA LYS A 31 3.64 -4.81 -0.71
C LYS A 31 3.58 -4.40 -2.17
N VAL A 32 4.06 -5.26 -3.05
CA VAL A 32 4.07 -5.02 -4.50
C VAL A 32 2.65 -4.71 -5.01
N GLU A 33 1.63 -5.39 -4.51
CA GLU A 33 0.24 -5.15 -4.91
C GLU A 33 -0.25 -3.75 -4.53
N ASP A 34 0.23 -3.21 -3.40
CA ASP A 34 -0.12 -1.88 -2.93
C ASP A 34 0.59 -0.81 -3.78
N VAL A 35 1.86 -1.04 -4.12
CA VAL A 35 2.62 -0.14 -5.00
C VAL A 35 2.06 -0.15 -6.42
N LEU A 36 1.66 -1.31 -6.95
CA LEU A 36 0.96 -1.42 -8.24
C LEU A 36 -0.35 -0.62 -8.28
N TYR A 37 -1.09 -0.60 -7.17
CA TYR A 37 -2.32 0.20 -7.07
C TYR A 37 -2.06 1.71 -7.16
N LEU A 38 -0.90 2.17 -6.68
CA LEU A 38 -0.46 3.56 -6.72
C LEU A 38 0.13 3.95 -8.09
N ALA A 39 0.78 3.01 -8.78
CA ALA A 39 1.50 3.20 -10.04
C ALA A 39 0.56 3.55 -11.22
N LYS A 40 0.08 4.79 -11.23
CA LYS A 40 -0.72 5.37 -12.31
C LYS A 40 -0.01 6.62 -12.85
N PRO A 41 0.44 6.64 -14.12
CA PRO A 41 1.16 7.78 -14.69
C PRO A 41 0.41 9.11 -14.58
N SER A 42 -0.93 9.05 -14.60
CA SER A 42 -1.82 10.20 -14.45
C SER A 42 -1.83 10.84 -13.05
N LEU A 43 -1.21 10.22 -12.04
CA LEU A 43 -1.18 10.73 -10.66
C LEU A 43 0.16 11.36 -10.35
N SER A 44 0.18 12.57 -9.78
CA SER A 44 1.41 13.10 -9.18
C SER A 44 1.82 12.29 -7.94
N VAL A 45 3.10 12.39 -7.57
CA VAL A 45 3.65 11.77 -6.35
C VAL A 45 2.86 12.15 -5.10
N GLU A 46 2.42 13.42 -5.01
CA GLU A 46 1.59 13.88 -3.89
C GLU A 46 0.23 13.14 -3.81
N HIS A 47 -0.38 12.82 -4.95
CA HIS A 47 -1.62 12.04 -4.98
C HIS A 47 -1.37 10.58 -4.60
N MET A 48 -0.28 9.98 -5.10
CA MET A 48 0.12 8.62 -4.72
C MET A 48 0.35 8.50 -3.21
N GLU A 49 1.09 9.45 -2.60
CA GLU A 49 1.35 9.47 -1.16
C GLU A 49 0.07 9.64 -0.33
N ARG A 50 -0.86 10.49 -0.78
CA ARG A 50 -2.17 10.63 -0.12
C ARG A 50 -2.96 9.32 -0.16
N MET A 51 -3.01 8.65 -1.32
CA MET A 51 -3.69 7.36 -1.47
C MET A 51 -3.05 6.28 -0.60
N ARG A 52 -1.72 6.22 -0.55
CA ARG A 52 -0.97 5.29 0.31
C ARG A 52 -1.35 5.45 1.77
N LYS A 53 -1.36 6.68 2.29
CA LYS A 53 -1.75 6.97 3.69
C LYS A 53 -3.18 6.55 4.00
N MET A 54 -4.11 6.77 3.07
CA MET A 54 -5.50 6.35 3.25
C MET A 54 -5.64 4.83 3.33
N GLU A 55 -4.95 4.09 2.47
CA GLU A 55 -5.01 2.62 2.50
C GLU A 55 -4.36 2.05 3.77
N GLN A 56 -3.25 2.64 4.22
CA GLN A 56 -2.62 2.27 5.50
C GLN A 56 -3.57 2.51 6.68
N LYS A 57 -4.24 3.66 6.73
CA LYS A 57 -5.23 3.96 7.76
C LYS A 57 -6.38 2.95 7.74
N ARG A 58 -6.93 2.65 6.56
CA ARG A 58 -8.01 1.67 6.37
C ARG A 58 -7.62 0.28 6.87
N ARG A 59 -6.37 -0.14 6.62
CA ARG A 59 -5.83 -1.43 7.10
C ARG A 59 -5.71 -1.47 8.61
N MET A 60 -5.16 -0.42 9.22
CA MET A 60 -5.06 -0.33 10.68
C MET A 60 -6.44 -0.42 11.34
N GLU A 61 -7.43 0.30 10.81
CA GLU A 61 -8.81 0.26 11.31
C GLU A 61 -9.43 -1.14 11.15
N ALA A 62 -9.24 -1.80 10.01
CA ALA A 62 -9.72 -3.16 9.78
C ALA A 62 -9.07 -4.18 10.72
N THR A 63 -7.76 -4.06 11.00
CA THR A 63 -7.07 -4.92 11.97
C THR A 63 -7.54 -4.70 13.39
N SER A 64 -7.77 -3.45 13.80
CA SER A 64 -8.30 -3.10 15.13
C SER A 64 -9.69 -3.71 15.35
N GLN A 65 -10.57 -3.61 14.35
CA GLN A 65 -11.91 -4.21 14.41
C GLN A 65 -11.86 -5.74 14.52
N LYS A 66 -10.97 -6.41 13.77
CA LYS A 66 -10.80 -7.87 13.85
C LYS A 66 -10.32 -8.31 15.23
N THR A 67 -9.34 -7.61 15.80
CA THR A 67 -8.82 -7.88 17.14
C THR A 67 -9.89 -7.70 18.22
N GLN A 68 -10.68 -6.63 18.12
CA GLN A 68 -11.78 -6.37 19.05
C GLN A 68 -12.87 -7.45 18.99
N LYS A 69 -13.30 -7.85 17.79
CA LYS A 69 -14.29 -8.94 17.61
C LYS A 69 -13.78 -10.27 18.17
N LYS A 70 -12.52 -10.61 17.90
CA LYS A 70 -11.90 -11.83 18.43
C LYS A 70 -11.89 -11.81 19.96
N ARG A 71 -11.49 -10.70 20.57
CA ARG A 71 -11.48 -10.54 22.04
C ARG A 71 -12.88 -10.71 22.65
N TYR A 72 -13.89 -10.05 22.08
CA TYR A 72 -15.28 -10.18 22.52
C TYR A 72 -15.79 -11.62 22.46
N PHE A 73 -15.45 -12.35 21.38
CA PHE A 73 -15.81 -13.76 21.25
C PHE A 73 -15.19 -14.64 22.34
N TRP A 74 -13.88 -14.50 22.59
CA TRP A 74 -13.18 -15.25 23.65
C TRP A 74 -13.69 -14.93 25.05
N GLU A 75 -14.08 -13.69 25.32
CA GLU A 75 -14.67 -13.28 26.61
C GLU A 75 -16.06 -13.92 26.81
N ARG A 76 -16.83 -14.14 25.74
CA ARG A 76 -18.12 -14.84 25.79
C ARG A 76 -18.02 -16.35 25.96
N GLU A 77 -16.98 -17.01 25.42
CA GLU A 77 -16.79 -18.46 25.60
C GLU A 77 -16.30 -18.86 27.00
N LYS A 78 -15.80 -17.90 27.79
CA LYS A 78 -15.33 -18.13 29.17
C LYS A 78 -16.45 -18.08 30.22
N HIS A 79 -17.67 -17.72 29.81
CA HIS A 79 -18.87 -17.65 30.63
C HIS A 79 -19.91 -18.68 30.17
#